data_AF-A0A936WZI4-F1
#
_entry.id   AF-A0A936WZI4-F1
#
_cell.length_a   1.000
_cell.length_b   1.000
_cell.length_c   1.000
_cell.angle_alpha   90.00
_cell.angle_beta   90.00
_cell.angle_gamma   90.00
#
_symmetry.space_group_name_H-M   'P 1'
#
loop_
_entity.id
_entity.type
_entity.pdbx_description
1 polymer ?
#
loop_
_entity_poly.entity_id
_entity_poly.type
_entity_poly.pdbx_seq_one_letter_code
_entity_poly.pdbx_strand_id
1 'polypeptide(L)'
;MPRLILQQLCLLENDWANATWIGFEELQDSLKLVPGVHVPPVGSLGNKAMSRSVVPQFRKEFALHKKITRATLFITGLGHYEATINGKKIGEAFLAPGWTYYDKTVLYNTYDITKQLASGGNTIGVIVGNGFYNINMERYYKLVIAFGLPKMICRLRIEYADGAEQNIVSGQDWKVTASPITYSSIYAGEEYDARMSKRLEAIWFQRY
;
A
#
# COMPACT_ATOMS: atom_id res chain seq x y z
N MET A 1 -7.74 -28.94 -26.99
CA MET A 1 -8.65 -28.30 -26.01
C MET A 1 -7.78 -27.61 -24.95
N PRO A 2 -8.04 -26.34 -24.60
CA PRO A 2 -7.11 -25.55 -23.81
C PRO A 2 -7.13 -25.95 -22.33
N ARG A 3 -5.92 -26.05 -21.77
CA ARG A 3 -5.60 -26.46 -20.41
C ARG A 3 -5.72 -25.22 -19.51
N LEU A 4 -6.84 -25.11 -18.79
CA LEU A 4 -7.01 -24.12 -17.72
C LEU A 4 -6.13 -24.55 -16.53
N ILE A 5 -4.94 -23.96 -16.42
CA ILE A 5 -4.18 -23.95 -15.17
C ILE A 5 -4.47 -22.61 -14.49
N LEU A 6 -5.59 -22.54 -13.78
CA LEU A 6 -5.86 -21.49 -12.80
C LEU A 6 -5.22 -21.92 -11.48
N GLN A 7 -3.90 -21.82 -11.39
CA GLN A 7 -3.21 -21.73 -10.11
C GLN A 7 -3.05 -20.25 -9.78
N GLN A 8 -4.10 -19.64 -9.24
CA GLN A 8 -3.94 -18.40 -8.49
C GLN A 8 -3.36 -18.80 -7.13
N LEU A 9 -2.05 -19.06 -7.11
CA LEU A 9 -1.30 -19.43 -5.91
C LEU A 9 -1.35 -18.28 -4.92
N CYS A 10 -1.92 -18.53 -3.73
CA CYS A 10 -1.69 -17.71 -2.56
C CYS A 10 -0.19 -17.76 -2.22
N LEU A 11 0.48 -16.61 -2.16
CA LEU A 11 1.86 -16.53 -1.69
C LEU A 11 1.91 -16.98 -0.22
N LEU A 12 2.78 -17.95 0.07
CA LEU A 12 3.20 -18.30 1.42
C LEU A 12 4.27 -17.31 1.90
N GLU A 13 4.65 -17.36 3.17
CA GLU A 13 5.61 -16.42 3.79
C GLU A 13 6.93 -16.32 3.00
N ASN A 14 7.50 -17.46 2.61
CA ASN A 14 8.73 -17.52 1.81
C ASN A 14 8.57 -16.95 0.39
N ASP A 15 7.34 -16.92 -0.13
CA ASP A 15 7.05 -16.38 -1.47
C ASP A 15 7.07 -14.85 -1.49
N TRP A 16 7.28 -14.17 -0.35
CA TRP A 16 7.50 -12.73 -0.33
C TRP A 16 8.95 -12.33 -0.57
N ALA A 17 9.86 -13.29 -0.76
CA ALA A 17 11.28 -13.05 -1.07
C ALA A 17 11.96 -12.04 -0.12
N ASN A 18 11.67 -12.16 1.19
CA ASN A 18 12.13 -11.27 2.26
C ASN A 18 11.56 -9.84 2.20
N ALA A 19 10.46 -9.60 1.49
CA ALA A 19 9.73 -8.33 1.61
C ALA A 19 9.29 -8.11 3.06
N THR A 20 9.42 -6.89 3.54
CA THR A 20 8.99 -6.48 4.88
C THR A 20 7.83 -5.51 4.80
N TRP A 21 6.96 -5.52 5.82
CA TRP A 21 6.00 -4.45 6.03
C TRP A 21 6.73 -3.14 6.29
N ILE A 22 6.37 -2.09 5.54
CA ILE A 22 6.90 -0.74 5.71
C ILE A 22 5.75 0.24 5.95
N GLY A 23 5.98 1.21 6.84
CA GLY A 23 5.04 2.26 7.25
C GLY A 23 5.78 3.58 7.43
N PHE A 24 5.03 4.68 7.60
CA PHE A 24 5.62 5.97 8.00
C PHE A 24 5.88 6.03 9.52
N GLU A 25 4.99 5.42 10.29
CA GLU A 25 4.97 5.44 11.74
C GLU A 25 4.32 4.17 12.29
N GLU A 26 4.52 3.91 13.58
CA GLU A 26 3.98 2.74 14.28
C GLU A 26 2.96 3.15 15.34
N LEU A 27 1.85 2.42 15.43
CA LEU A 27 0.88 2.62 16.51
C LEU A 27 1.36 1.91 17.76
N GLN A 28 1.39 2.61 18.89
CA GLN A 28 1.63 1.97 20.18
C GLN A 28 0.53 0.94 20.48
N ASP A 29 0.90 -0.23 21.00
CA ASP A 29 -0.05 -1.31 21.29
C ASP A 29 -1.17 -0.90 22.24
N SER A 30 -0.88 -0.01 23.20
CA SER A 30 -1.86 0.54 24.14
C SER A 30 -2.99 1.32 23.45
N LEU A 31 -2.74 1.85 22.25
CA LEU A 31 -3.69 2.64 21.46
C LEU A 31 -4.50 1.80 20.46
N LYS A 32 -4.17 0.51 20.28
CA LYS A 32 -4.97 -0.40 19.46
C LYS A 32 -6.38 -0.55 20.03
N LEU A 33 -7.35 -0.67 19.13
CA LEU A 33 -8.76 -0.89 19.43
C LEU A 33 -9.31 -1.97 18.50
N VAL A 34 -9.21 -3.22 18.95
CA VAL A 34 -9.71 -4.42 18.28
C VAL A 34 -10.29 -5.35 19.37
N PRO A 35 -11.55 -5.81 19.27
CA PRO A 35 -12.52 -5.50 18.20
C PRO A 35 -12.92 -4.02 18.18
N GLY A 36 -13.34 -3.53 17.02
CA GLY A 36 -13.85 -2.18 16.88
C GLY A 36 -15.20 -1.99 17.58
N VAL A 37 -15.53 -0.74 17.93
CA VAL A 37 -16.76 -0.38 18.62
C VAL A 37 -17.69 0.36 17.66
N HIS A 38 -18.93 -0.11 17.55
CA HIS A 38 -19.97 0.56 16.77
C HIS A 38 -20.57 1.71 17.56
N VAL A 39 -20.56 2.91 16.97
CA VAL A 39 -21.18 4.12 17.53
C VAL A 39 -20.83 4.32 19.02
N PRO A 40 -19.53 4.38 19.39
CA PRO A 40 -19.16 4.51 20.79
C PRO A 40 -19.70 5.82 21.39
N PRO A 41 -20.16 5.82 22.64
CA PRO A 41 -20.45 7.05 23.36
C PRO A 41 -19.22 7.96 23.38
N VAL A 42 -19.44 9.27 23.25
CA VAL A 42 -18.37 10.27 23.30
C VAL A 42 -17.57 10.13 24.60
N GLY A 43 -16.25 10.05 24.49
CA GLY A 43 -15.34 9.93 25.64
C GLY A 43 -15.17 8.50 26.20
N SER A 44 -15.93 7.51 25.71
CA SER A 44 -15.84 6.14 26.25
C SER A 44 -14.54 5.40 25.92
N LEU A 45 -13.78 5.87 24.93
CA LEU A 45 -12.56 5.23 24.44
C LEU A 45 -11.26 5.90 24.93
N GLY A 46 -11.35 6.87 25.84
CA GLY A 46 -10.17 7.57 26.37
C GLY A 46 -9.37 8.25 25.26
N ASN A 47 -8.09 7.89 25.12
CA ASN A 47 -7.20 8.43 24.08
C ASN A 47 -7.07 7.52 22.83
N LYS A 48 -7.82 6.43 22.75
CA LYS A 48 -7.75 5.49 21.61
C LYS A 48 -8.42 6.06 20.37
N ALA A 49 -7.85 5.79 19.19
CA ALA A 49 -8.39 6.18 17.89
C ALA A 49 -8.71 7.69 17.79
N MET A 50 -7.95 8.55 18.46
CA MET A 50 -8.15 10.01 18.46
C MET A 50 -7.27 10.73 17.43
N SER A 51 -6.07 10.23 17.16
CA SER A 51 -5.08 10.91 16.31
C SER A 51 -5.34 10.69 14.82
N ARG A 52 -5.00 11.69 14.01
CA ARG A 52 -4.85 11.50 12.55
C ARG A 52 -3.58 10.69 12.29
N SER A 53 -3.70 9.68 11.45
CA SER A 53 -2.55 9.01 10.85
C SER A 53 -2.00 9.84 9.69
N VAL A 54 -0.70 9.73 9.46
CA VAL A 54 -0.13 10.16 8.18
C VAL A 54 -0.60 9.19 7.08
N VAL A 55 -1.00 9.71 5.92
CA VAL A 55 -1.21 8.90 4.71
C VAL A 55 0.16 8.77 4.01
N PRO A 56 0.88 7.64 4.16
CA PRO A 56 2.19 7.45 3.59
C PRO A 56 2.17 7.34 2.07
N GLN A 57 3.18 7.93 1.45
CA GLN A 57 3.57 7.69 0.07
C GLN A 57 4.97 7.07 0.04
N PHE A 58 5.08 5.90 -0.57
CA PHE A 58 6.29 5.11 -0.72
C PHE A 58 6.81 5.19 -2.16
N ARG A 59 8.14 5.18 -2.32
CA ARG A 59 8.79 5.24 -3.63
C ARG A 59 10.03 4.35 -3.69
N LYS A 60 10.15 3.60 -4.78
CA LYS A 60 11.34 2.80 -5.13
C LYS A 60 11.76 3.01 -6.56
N GLU A 61 13.03 3.33 -6.75
CA GLU A 61 13.69 3.27 -8.05
C GLU A 61 14.47 1.97 -8.18
N PHE A 62 14.53 1.47 -9.42
CA PHE A 62 15.35 0.34 -9.83
C PHE A 62 15.63 0.43 -11.32
N ALA A 63 16.67 -0.26 -11.79
CA ALA A 63 17.04 -0.29 -13.19
C ALA A 63 16.95 -1.71 -13.76
N LEU A 64 16.53 -1.81 -15.02
CA LEU A 64 16.45 -3.07 -15.78
C LEU A 64 17.35 -2.98 -17.01
N HIS A 65 18.28 -3.92 -17.14
CA HIS A 65 19.25 -3.94 -18.25
C HIS A 65 19.11 -5.15 -19.16
N LYS A 66 18.28 -6.11 -18.77
CA LYS A 66 18.02 -7.35 -19.51
C LYS A 66 16.62 -7.34 -20.09
N LYS A 67 16.43 -8.10 -21.18
CA LYS A 67 15.12 -8.29 -21.79
C LYS A 67 14.22 -9.11 -20.85
N ILE A 68 13.14 -8.50 -20.37
CA ILE A 68 12.13 -9.16 -19.55
C ILE A 68 11.18 -10.00 -20.42
N THR A 69 10.70 -11.12 -19.88
CA THR A 69 9.63 -11.94 -20.45
C THR A 69 8.33 -11.78 -19.68
N ARG A 70 8.39 -11.59 -18.36
CA ARG A 70 7.24 -11.35 -17.49
C ARG A 70 7.62 -10.53 -16.28
N ALA A 71 6.72 -9.67 -15.82
CA ALA A 71 6.84 -8.95 -14.57
C ALA A 71 5.51 -8.93 -13.82
N THR A 72 5.51 -9.49 -12.62
CA THR A 72 4.30 -9.66 -11.79
C THR A 72 4.50 -8.96 -10.45
N LEU A 73 3.64 -7.98 -10.16
CA LEU A 73 3.59 -7.29 -8.87
C LEU A 73 2.58 -7.98 -7.95
N PHE A 74 3.05 -8.38 -6.78
CA PHE A 74 2.24 -8.81 -5.65
C PHE A 74 2.27 -7.70 -4.60
N ILE A 75 1.12 -7.19 -4.19
CA ILE A 75 1.05 -6.01 -3.33
C ILE A 75 -0.20 -6.00 -2.47
N THR A 76 -0.06 -5.49 -1.25
CA THR A 76 -1.17 -5.15 -0.37
C THR A 76 -0.84 -3.95 0.50
N GLY A 77 -1.89 -3.30 1.01
CA GLY A 77 -1.81 -2.28 2.03
C GLY A 77 -2.66 -2.67 3.25
N LEU A 78 -2.15 -2.41 4.45
CA LEU A 78 -2.97 -2.37 5.66
C LEU A 78 -3.73 -1.05 5.67
N GLY A 79 -4.98 -1.12 5.20
CA GLY A 79 -5.78 0.03 4.80
C GLY A 79 -6.21 -0.15 3.35
N HIS A 80 -6.31 0.95 2.60
CA HIS A 80 -6.49 0.90 1.15
C HIS A 80 -5.30 1.53 0.44
N TYR A 81 -4.87 0.97 -0.68
CA TYR A 81 -3.72 1.48 -1.42
C TYR A 81 -4.04 1.81 -2.87
N GLU A 82 -3.22 2.69 -3.44
CA GLU A 82 -3.10 2.87 -4.89
C GLU A 82 -1.62 2.78 -5.28
N ALA A 83 -1.33 2.01 -6.32
CA ALA A 83 0.02 1.81 -6.82
C ALA A 83 0.19 2.38 -8.23
N THR A 84 1.39 2.86 -8.50
CA THR A 84 1.82 3.41 -9.78
C THR A 84 3.15 2.81 -10.20
N ILE A 85 3.34 2.65 -11.50
CA ILE A 85 4.63 2.34 -12.11
C ILE A 85 4.92 3.40 -13.17
N ASN A 86 6.10 4.01 -13.10
CA ASN A 86 6.54 5.05 -14.04
C ASN A 86 5.51 6.19 -14.19
N GLY A 87 4.86 6.57 -13.08
CA GLY A 87 3.85 7.64 -13.02
C GLY A 87 2.45 7.23 -13.53
N LYS A 88 2.23 5.98 -13.92
CA LYS A 88 0.93 5.46 -14.37
C LYS A 88 0.34 4.51 -13.34
N LYS A 89 -0.96 4.62 -13.09
CA LYS A 89 -1.69 3.74 -12.16
C LYS A 89 -1.60 2.27 -12.61
N ILE A 90 -1.41 1.37 -11.64
CA ILE A 90 -1.41 -0.08 -11.85
C ILE A 90 -2.83 -0.60 -11.62
N GLY A 91 -3.43 -1.16 -12.68
CA GLY A 91 -4.77 -1.73 -12.63
C GLY A 91 -5.89 -0.70 -12.43
N GLU A 92 -7.13 -1.18 -12.41
CA GLU A 92 -8.33 -0.34 -12.35
C GLU A 92 -9.06 -0.41 -10.99
N ALA A 93 -8.50 -1.17 -10.04
CA ALA A 93 -9.14 -1.37 -8.75
C ALA A 93 -9.21 -0.05 -7.97
N PHE A 94 -10.34 0.14 -7.29
CA PHE A 94 -10.58 1.20 -6.32
C PHE A 94 -10.81 0.56 -4.95
N LEU A 95 -10.27 1.14 -3.88
CA LEU A 95 -10.33 0.60 -2.51
C LEU A 95 -9.77 -0.84 -2.38
N ALA A 96 -8.69 -1.14 -3.11
CA ALA A 96 -7.92 -2.37 -2.92
C ALA A 96 -7.21 -2.36 -1.54
N PRO A 97 -6.99 -3.53 -0.89
CA PRO A 97 -7.19 -4.89 -1.37
C PRO A 97 -8.56 -5.51 -1.02
N GLY A 98 -9.40 -4.80 -0.26
CA GLY A 98 -10.65 -5.30 0.33
C GLY A 98 -10.61 -5.30 1.86
N TRP A 99 -11.78 -5.34 2.49
CA TRP A 99 -11.93 -5.29 3.95
C TRP A 99 -12.04 -6.70 4.55
N THR A 100 -11.13 -7.03 5.47
CA THR A 100 -11.11 -8.27 6.24
C THR A 100 -10.85 -8.00 7.72
N TYR A 101 -10.88 -9.03 8.55
CA TYR A 101 -10.29 -8.99 9.90
C TYR A 101 -8.77 -9.05 9.78
N TYR A 102 -8.11 -7.89 9.77
CA TYR A 102 -6.67 -7.77 9.46
C TYR A 102 -5.74 -8.50 10.46
N ASP A 103 -6.21 -8.82 11.66
CA ASP A 103 -5.52 -9.64 12.67
C ASP A 103 -5.57 -11.15 12.36
N LYS A 104 -6.43 -11.56 11.40
CA LYS A 104 -6.59 -12.95 10.96
C LYS A 104 -6.19 -13.17 9.51
N THR A 105 -6.53 -12.24 8.63
CA THR A 105 -6.35 -12.40 7.18
C THR A 105 -6.16 -11.06 6.52
N VAL A 106 -5.15 -10.96 5.66
CA VAL A 106 -4.91 -9.80 4.80
C VAL A 106 -4.92 -10.27 3.35
N LEU A 107 -5.78 -9.68 2.53
CA LEU A 107 -5.81 -9.94 1.09
C LEU A 107 -4.68 -9.19 0.38
N TYR A 108 -4.20 -9.72 -0.73
CA TYR A 108 -3.28 -9.03 -1.62
C TYR A 108 -3.75 -9.14 -3.06
N ASN A 109 -3.23 -8.27 -3.93
CA ASN A 109 -3.53 -8.28 -5.34
C ASN A 109 -2.28 -8.62 -6.16
N THR A 110 -2.52 -9.19 -7.33
CA THR A 110 -1.49 -9.55 -8.29
C THR A 110 -1.75 -8.81 -9.59
N TYR A 111 -0.72 -8.16 -10.15
CA TYR A 111 -0.81 -7.42 -11.40
C TYR A 111 0.31 -7.85 -12.36
N ASP A 112 -0.06 -8.16 -13.61
CA ASP A 112 0.92 -8.22 -14.70
C ASP A 112 1.25 -6.78 -15.12
N ILE A 113 2.49 -6.36 -14.85
CA ILE A 113 3.00 -5.04 -15.21
C ILE A 113 4.08 -5.10 -16.29
N THR A 114 4.22 -6.24 -16.99
CA THR A 114 5.27 -6.48 -17.99
C THR A 114 5.36 -5.36 -19.02
N LYS A 115 4.21 -4.89 -19.52
CA LYS A 115 4.13 -3.83 -20.55
C LYS A 115 4.32 -2.41 -20.02
N GLN A 116 4.38 -2.23 -18.69
CA GLN A 116 4.48 -0.92 -18.04
C GLN A 116 5.92 -0.58 -17.63
N LEU A 117 6.82 -1.57 -17.68
CA LEU A 117 8.24 -1.42 -17.41
C LEU A 117 9.00 -0.94 -18.65
N ALA A 118 10.02 -0.12 -18.42
CA ALA A 118 10.95 0.36 -19.43
C ALA A 118 12.33 -0.30 -19.27
N SER A 119 13.13 -0.30 -20.35
CA SER A 119 14.56 -0.52 -20.22
C SER A 119 15.20 0.67 -19.48
N GLY A 120 16.19 0.41 -18.64
CA GLY A 120 16.81 1.40 -17.76
C GLY A 120 15.97 1.69 -16.51
N GLY A 121 15.88 2.97 -16.14
CA GLY A 121 15.27 3.41 -14.88
C GLY A 121 13.75 3.23 -14.83
N ASN A 122 13.26 2.64 -13.74
CA ASN A 122 11.86 2.47 -13.42
C ASN A 122 11.57 2.95 -12.00
N THR A 123 10.31 3.32 -11.74
CA THR A 123 9.87 3.78 -10.42
C THR A 123 8.53 3.16 -10.04
N ILE A 124 8.46 2.54 -8.87
CA ILE A 124 7.20 2.17 -8.21
C ILE A 124 6.86 3.27 -7.20
N GLY A 125 5.61 3.73 -7.22
CA GLY A 125 5.04 4.60 -6.20
C GLY A 125 3.80 3.96 -5.60
N VAL A 126 3.63 4.03 -4.29
CA VAL A 126 2.45 3.49 -3.58
C VAL A 126 1.97 4.50 -2.56
N ILE A 127 0.68 4.76 -2.50
CA ILE A 127 0.05 5.53 -1.42
C ILE A 127 -0.88 4.61 -0.63
N VAL A 128 -0.90 4.70 0.70
CA VAL A 128 -1.77 3.87 1.55
C VAL A 128 -2.57 4.76 2.49
N GLY A 129 -3.89 4.78 2.30
CA GLY A 129 -4.85 5.44 3.18
C GLY A 129 -5.39 4.48 4.25
N ASN A 130 -6.15 5.05 5.19
CA ASN A 130 -6.66 4.34 6.36
C ASN A 130 -7.59 3.16 6.05
N GLY A 131 -8.46 3.31 5.05
CA GLY A 131 -9.49 2.33 4.74
C GLY A 131 -10.30 1.91 5.97
N PHE A 132 -10.58 0.62 6.11
CA PHE A 132 -11.19 0.04 7.32
C PHE A 132 -10.15 -0.42 8.36
N TYR A 133 -8.85 -0.21 8.11
CA TYR A 133 -7.77 -0.63 9.00
C TYR A 133 -7.63 0.29 10.23
N ASN A 134 -7.92 1.58 10.04
CA ASN A 134 -7.93 2.57 11.10
C ASN A 134 -9.03 3.60 10.87
N ILE A 135 -10.00 3.68 11.79
CA ILE A 135 -11.11 4.62 11.73
C ILE A 135 -11.12 5.40 13.03
N ASN A 136 -10.67 6.66 12.95
CA ASN A 136 -10.56 7.55 14.10
C ASN A 136 -11.90 8.24 14.45
N MET A 137 -11.97 8.80 15.65
CA MET A 137 -13.13 9.51 16.21
C MET A 137 -13.10 11.01 15.94
N GLU A 138 -12.74 11.42 14.72
CA GLU A 138 -12.58 12.86 14.44
C GLU A 138 -13.85 13.52 13.90
N ARG A 139 -14.41 12.99 12.80
CA ARG A 139 -15.57 13.55 12.11
C ARG A 139 -16.74 12.58 12.18
N TYR A 140 -17.30 12.19 11.04
CA TYR A 140 -18.33 11.18 10.96
C TYR A 140 -17.73 9.77 11.04
N TYR A 141 -18.26 8.94 11.94
CA TYR A 141 -17.90 7.53 12.08
C TYR A 141 -19.11 6.71 12.51
N LYS A 142 -19.20 5.47 12.01
CA LYS A 142 -20.18 4.47 12.47
C LYS A 142 -19.52 3.29 13.19
N LEU A 143 -18.25 3.05 12.88
CA LEU A 143 -17.36 2.09 13.50
C LEU A 143 -16.09 2.85 13.88
N VAL A 144 -15.57 2.61 15.08
CA VAL A 144 -14.26 3.08 15.52
C VAL A 144 -13.39 1.86 15.75
N ILE A 145 -12.25 1.82 15.07
CA ILE A 145 -11.36 0.66 15.09
C ILE A 145 -9.94 1.12 14.80
N ALA A 146 -8.96 0.50 15.46
CA ALA A 146 -7.55 0.80 15.22
C ALA A 146 -6.75 -0.48 15.31
N PHE A 147 -6.56 -1.16 14.17
CA PHE A 147 -5.61 -2.29 14.08
C PHE A 147 -4.16 -1.80 14.12
N GLY A 148 -3.90 -0.62 13.54
CA GLY A 148 -2.58 0.00 13.43
C GLY A 148 -2.62 1.28 12.59
N LEU A 149 -1.47 1.69 12.05
CA LEU A 149 -1.34 2.80 11.08
C LEU A 149 -1.04 2.25 9.68
N PRO A 150 -1.34 2.99 8.59
CA PRO A 150 -1.17 2.49 7.23
C PRO A 150 0.23 1.94 6.92
N LYS A 151 0.28 0.74 6.33
CA LYS A 151 1.52 0.06 5.91
C LYS A 151 1.33 -0.62 4.56
N MET A 152 2.43 -0.95 3.87
CA MET A 152 2.41 -1.81 2.70
C MET A 152 3.44 -2.94 2.78
N ILE A 153 3.20 -3.98 2.01
CA ILE A 153 4.21 -4.98 1.62
C ILE A 153 4.05 -5.25 0.13
N CYS A 154 5.16 -5.39 -0.59
CA CYS A 154 5.13 -5.76 -2.00
C CYS A 154 6.33 -6.59 -2.44
N ARG A 155 6.12 -7.42 -3.47
CA ARG A 155 7.14 -8.11 -4.24
C ARG A 155 6.84 -7.92 -5.73
N LEU A 156 7.75 -7.30 -6.47
CA LEU A 156 7.75 -7.35 -7.93
C LEU A 156 8.72 -8.45 -8.37
N ARG A 157 8.17 -9.52 -8.94
CA ARG A 157 8.92 -10.63 -9.54
C ARG A 157 9.12 -10.36 -11.03
N ILE A 158 10.37 -10.38 -11.48
CA ILE A 158 10.75 -10.12 -12.88
C ILE A 158 11.46 -11.36 -13.41
N GLU A 159 10.96 -11.89 -14.52
CA GLU A 159 11.54 -13.01 -15.25
C GLU A 159 12.19 -12.49 -16.54
N TYR A 160 13.41 -12.94 -16.81
CA TYR A 160 14.20 -12.53 -17.95
C TYR A 160 14.26 -13.59 -19.05
N ALA A 161 14.58 -13.16 -20.27
CA ALA A 161 14.70 -14.04 -21.42
C ALA A 161 15.85 -15.06 -21.32
N ASP A 162 16.84 -14.81 -20.46
CA ASP A 162 17.94 -15.72 -20.14
C ASP A 162 17.59 -16.74 -19.05
N GLY A 163 16.34 -16.72 -18.55
CA GLY A 163 15.87 -17.59 -17.48
C GLY A 163 16.19 -17.09 -16.07
N ALA A 164 16.90 -15.97 -15.92
CA ALA A 164 17.15 -15.37 -14.61
C ALA A 164 15.89 -14.73 -14.02
N GLU A 165 15.86 -14.60 -12.69
CA GLU A 165 14.81 -13.90 -11.95
C GLU A 165 15.42 -12.76 -11.12
N GLN A 166 14.70 -11.65 -11.01
CA GLN A 166 14.98 -10.59 -10.06
C GLN A 166 13.73 -10.23 -9.26
N ASN A 167 13.92 -9.93 -7.98
CA ASN A 167 12.87 -9.44 -7.10
C ASN A 167 13.17 -8.02 -6.66
N ILE A 168 12.17 -7.14 -6.77
CA ILE A 168 12.17 -5.83 -6.10
C ILE A 168 11.15 -5.93 -4.97
N VAL A 169 11.61 -5.83 -3.73
CA VAL A 169 10.79 -6.08 -2.53
C VAL A 169 10.67 -4.83 -1.66
N SER A 170 9.58 -4.71 -0.90
CA SER A 170 9.44 -3.65 0.11
C SER A 170 10.45 -3.85 1.24
N GLY A 171 11.11 -2.77 1.66
CA GLY A 171 12.23 -2.82 2.60
C GLY A 171 12.70 -1.43 3.04
N GLN A 172 13.77 -1.37 3.82
CA GLN A 172 14.35 -0.13 4.36
C GLN A 172 14.94 0.80 3.29
N ASP A 173 15.18 0.28 2.09
CA ASP A 173 15.71 0.98 0.94
C ASP A 173 14.64 1.69 0.09
N TRP A 174 13.40 1.73 0.59
CA TRP A 174 12.30 2.54 0.06
C TRP A 174 12.30 3.92 0.70
N LYS A 175 12.02 4.94 -0.11
CA LYS A 175 11.76 6.29 0.42
C LYS A 175 10.30 6.38 0.84
N VAL A 176 10.02 7.02 1.96
CA VAL A 176 8.65 7.28 2.46
C VAL A 176 8.46 8.75 2.84
N THR A 177 7.29 9.30 2.57
CA THR A 177 6.90 10.66 2.97
C THR A 177 5.41 10.76 3.28
N ALA A 178 5.00 11.87 3.88
CA ALA A 178 3.59 12.23 4.00
C ALA A 178 3.06 12.65 2.62
N SER A 179 1.92 12.07 2.23
CA SER A 179 1.25 12.46 0.98
C SER A 179 0.53 13.82 1.10
N PRO A 180 0.04 14.38 -0.01
CA PRO A 180 -0.85 15.54 0.03
C PRO A 180 -2.23 15.27 0.66
N ILE A 181 -2.57 14.00 0.92
CA ILE A 181 -3.80 13.62 1.62
C ILE A 181 -3.55 13.80 3.12
N THR A 182 -4.18 14.83 3.69
CA THR A 182 -4.00 15.25 5.09
C THR A 182 -5.05 14.70 6.05
N TYR A 183 -6.11 14.11 5.48
CA TYR A 183 -7.15 13.38 6.19
C TYR A 183 -7.72 12.31 5.27
N SER A 184 -7.91 11.09 5.76
CA SER A 184 -8.50 9.98 5.01
C SER A 184 -9.39 9.15 5.92
N SER A 185 -10.69 9.08 5.59
CA SER A 185 -11.68 8.29 6.32
C SER A 185 -12.68 7.67 5.36
N ILE A 186 -12.97 6.38 5.57
CA ILE A 186 -13.98 5.67 4.77
C ILE A 186 -15.40 6.20 4.99
N TYR A 187 -15.65 6.83 6.14
CA TYR A 187 -16.95 7.41 6.49
C TYR A 187 -17.03 8.91 6.23
N ALA A 188 -15.95 9.65 6.43
CA ALA A 188 -15.96 11.12 6.44
C ALA A 188 -15.18 11.76 5.28
N GLY A 189 -14.78 10.98 4.28
CA GLY A 189 -14.13 11.47 3.07
C GLY A 189 -12.64 11.76 3.23
N GLU A 190 -12.13 12.64 2.39
CA GLU A 190 -10.70 12.91 2.24
C GLU A 190 -10.43 14.43 2.17
N GLU A 191 -9.30 14.88 2.74
CA GLU A 191 -8.79 16.23 2.54
C GLU A 191 -7.44 16.21 1.82
N TYR A 192 -7.32 17.03 0.78
CA TYR A 192 -6.14 17.10 -0.08
C TYR A 192 -5.55 18.51 -0.12
N ASP A 193 -4.28 18.66 0.27
CA ASP A 193 -3.52 19.91 0.16
C ASP A 193 -2.67 19.94 -1.11
N ALA A 194 -3.18 20.59 -2.17
CA ALA A 194 -2.48 20.69 -3.46
C ALA A 194 -1.14 21.44 -3.41
N ARG A 195 -0.86 22.23 -2.35
CA ARG A 195 0.43 22.92 -2.18
C ARG A 195 1.54 21.93 -1.84
N MET A 196 1.21 20.88 -1.09
CA MET A 196 2.14 19.79 -0.79
C MET A 196 2.46 18.99 -2.06
N SER A 197 1.44 18.73 -2.90
CA SER A 197 1.61 17.99 -4.16
C SER A 197 2.64 18.64 -5.08
N LYS A 198 2.52 19.95 -5.34
CA LYS A 198 3.49 20.70 -6.16
C LYS A 198 4.92 20.62 -5.62
N ARG A 199 5.08 20.64 -4.29
CA ARG A 199 6.38 20.50 -3.64
C ARG A 199 6.95 19.08 -3.80
N LEU A 200 6.09 18.06 -3.72
CA LEU A 200 6.48 16.68 -3.96
C LEU A 200 6.81 16.44 -5.43
N GLU A 201 6.10 17.03 -6.39
CA GLU A 201 6.47 16.95 -7.82
C GLU A 201 7.91 17.42 -8.08
N ALA A 202 8.32 18.51 -7.44
CA ALA A 202 9.67 19.04 -7.57
C ALA A 202 10.77 18.16 -6.95
N ILE A 203 10.45 17.29 -5.98
CA ILE A 203 11.44 16.56 -5.16
C ILE A 203 11.36 15.03 -5.35
N TRP A 204 10.16 14.50 -5.60
CA TRP A 204 9.81 13.09 -5.61
C TRP A 204 9.52 12.54 -7.02
N PHE A 205 9.12 13.38 -7.97
CA PHE A 205 8.75 12.92 -9.32
C PHE A 205 9.68 13.40 -10.43
N GLN A 206 10.68 14.26 -10.14
CA GLN A 206 11.72 14.58 -11.12
C GLN A 206 12.57 13.35 -11.42
N ARG A 207 12.55 12.91 -12.69
CA ARG A 207 13.49 11.96 -13.27
C ARG A 207 14.84 12.67 -13.43
N TYR A 208 15.91 12.06 -12.91
CA TYR A 208 17.25 12.31 -13.47
C TYR A 208 17.38 11.58 -14.80
#